data_AF-A0AAV3KCR6-F1
#
_entry.id   AF-A0AAV3KCR6-F1
#
_cell.length_a   1.000
_cell.length_b   1.000
_cell.length_c   1.000
_cell.angle_alpha   90.00
_cell.angle_beta   90.00
_cell.angle_gamma   90.00
#
_symmetry.space_group_name_H-M   'P 1'
#
loop_
_entity.id
_entity.type
_entity.pdbx_description
1 polymer ?
#
loop_
_entity_poly.entity_id
_entity_poly.type
_entity_poly.pdbx_seq_one_letter_code
_entity_poly.pdbx_strand_id
1 'polypeptide(L)'
;MDGRQYTSNQATIWRWRTAFQHDFAARMDWSIKDYAQANHNPVVVVNGSQGKQPISVKAKVGETIKLSAAGSRDPDGDTLSYQWIFYPEASSAVSTPVNIGDVRGTRGEDYLTYPAVLSLSNADRITAEVKINHPGTAHIILAVTDSGTPALTSYRRVMVVAE
;
A
#
# COMPACT_ATOMS: atom_id res chain seq x y z
N MET A 1 0.66 3.76 16.42
CA MET A 1 -0.75 4.15 16.26
C MET A 1 -1.55 3.40 17.32
N ASP A 2 -2.50 4.04 17.98
CA ASP A 2 -3.25 3.55 19.15
C ASP A 2 -4.37 2.54 18.83
N GLY A 3 -4.36 1.96 17.62
CA GLY A 3 -5.31 0.93 17.19
C GLY A 3 -6.75 1.43 16.95
N ARG A 4 -7.02 2.73 17.13
CA ARG A 4 -8.36 3.30 16.95
C ARG A 4 -8.60 3.66 15.48
N GLN A 5 -9.82 3.42 15.02
CA GLN A 5 -10.27 3.90 13.71
C GLN A 5 -10.66 5.37 13.79
N TYR A 6 -10.12 6.17 12.89
CA TYR A 6 -10.41 7.61 12.80
C TYR A 6 -10.97 7.93 11.42
N THR A 7 -12.12 8.60 11.39
CA THR A 7 -12.75 9.08 10.15
C THR A 7 -12.79 10.60 10.18
N SER A 8 -11.82 11.25 9.53
CA SER A 8 -11.78 12.70 9.34
C SER A 8 -10.93 13.07 8.12
N ASN A 9 -11.08 14.29 7.61
CA ASN A 9 -10.20 14.85 6.58
C ASN A 9 -8.73 14.97 7.05
N GLN A 10 -8.48 15.01 8.36
CA GLN A 10 -7.13 15.00 8.91
C GLN A 10 -6.56 13.58 9.00
N ALA A 11 -7.39 12.57 9.24
CA ALA A 11 -7.00 11.16 9.31
C ALA A 11 -6.47 10.64 7.95
N THR A 12 -6.86 11.25 6.83
CA THR A 12 -6.31 10.95 5.50
C THR A 12 -4.84 11.36 5.36
N ILE A 13 -4.36 12.30 6.19
CA ILE A 13 -2.96 12.75 6.25
C ILE A 13 -2.21 12.05 7.39
N TRP A 14 -2.85 11.86 8.55
CA TRP A 14 -2.19 11.32 9.76
C TRP A 14 -1.61 9.93 9.57
N ARG A 15 -2.23 9.10 8.73
CA ARG A 15 -1.70 7.76 8.43
C ARG A 15 -0.29 7.79 7.82
N TRP A 16 0.10 8.91 7.20
CA TRP A 16 1.40 9.12 6.57
C TRP A 16 2.37 9.95 7.43
N ARG A 17 1.99 10.29 8.67
CA ARG A 17 2.70 11.25 9.53
C ARG A 17 4.16 10.96 9.72
N THR A 18 4.48 9.73 10.11
CA THR A 18 5.86 9.31 10.34
C THR A 18 6.71 9.52 9.09
N ALA A 19 6.23 9.07 7.93
CA ALA A 19 6.98 9.14 6.68
C ALA A 19 7.29 10.59 6.26
N PHE A 20 6.31 11.51 6.31
CA PHE A 20 6.59 12.89 5.92
C PHE A 20 7.42 13.66 6.96
N GLN A 21 7.34 13.30 8.25
CA GLN A 21 8.20 13.89 9.28
C GLN A 21 9.65 13.43 9.12
N HIS A 22 9.87 12.14 8.86
CA HIS A 22 11.19 11.58 8.58
C HIS A 22 11.78 12.17 7.30
N ASP A 23 10.99 12.28 6.22
CA ASP A 23 11.42 12.90 4.96
C ASP A 23 11.84 14.36 5.17
N PHE A 24 11.09 15.13 5.97
CA PHE A 24 11.48 16.48 6.32
C PHE A 24 12.81 16.52 7.10
N ALA A 25 12.96 15.66 8.12
CA ALA A 25 14.17 15.60 8.92
C ALA A 25 15.42 15.21 8.09
N ALA A 26 15.31 14.22 7.19
CA ALA A 26 16.41 13.85 6.30
C ALA A 26 16.76 15.00 5.33
N ARG A 27 15.77 15.72 4.81
CA ARG A 27 16.03 16.90 3.94
C ARG A 27 16.73 18.04 4.68
N MET A 28 16.48 18.19 5.99
CA MET A 28 17.23 19.13 6.81
C MET A 28 18.70 18.69 6.93
N ASP A 29 18.94 17.40 7.12
CA ASP A 29 20.31 16.83 7.12
C ASP A 29 21.03 17.07 5.78
N TRP A 30 20.35 16.90 4.64
CA TRP A 30 20.93 17.13 3.31
C TRP A 30 21.42 18.57 3.09
N SER A 31 20.93 19.53 3.87
CA SER A 31 21.34 20.93 3.76
C SER A 31 22.67 21.24 4.45
N ILE A 32 23.14 20.35 5.33
CA ILE A 32 24.32 20.58 6.18
C ILE A 32 25.31 19.41 6.19
N LYS A 33 24.92 18.24 5.68
CA LYS A 33 25.77 17.03 5.59
C LYS A 33 26.07 16.71 4.13
N ASP A 34 27.21 16.06 3.91
CA ASP A 34 27.51 15.46 2.61
C ASP A 34 26.57 14.29 2.32
N TYR A 35 26.42 13.94 1.03
CA TYR A 35 25.55 12.83 0.58
C TYR A 35 25.81 11.55 1.40
N ALA A 36 27.06 11.10 1.51
CA ALA A 36 27.40 9.86 2.22
C ALA A 36 27.10 9.88 3.74
N GLN A 37 26.72 11.02 4.31
CA GLN A 37 26.46 11.20 5.73
C GLN A 37 24.97 11.41 6.06
N ALA A 38 24.10 11.33 5.05
CA ALA A 38 22.66 11.46 5.23
C ALA A 38 21.91 10.32 4.51
N ASN A 39 20.75 9.96 5.05
CA ASN A 39 19.91 8.90 4.49
C ASN A 39 19.12 9.39 3.25
N HIS A 40 18.87 8.52 2.28
CA HIS A 40 18.11 8.80 1.06
C HIS A 40 16.99 7.78 0.83
N ASN A 41 15.92 8.24 0.19
CA ASN A 41 14.74 7.40 0.03
C ASN A 41 15.03 6.13 -0.82
N PRO A 42 14.41 4.98 -0.49
CA PRO A 42 14.50 3.77 -1.28
C PRO A 42 14.03 3.98 -2.73
N VAL A 43 14.70 3.32 -3.67
CA VAL A 43 14.29 3.28 -5.08
C VAL A 43 13.36 2.08 -5.27
N VAL A 44 12.07 2.35 -5.47
CA VAL A 44 11.04 1.31 -5.58
C VAL A 44 10.85 0.83 -7.01
N VAL A 45 10.78 -0.49 -7.17
CA VAL A 45 10.48 -1.18 -8.42
C VAL A 45 9.29 -2.11 -8.20
N VAL A 46 8.33 -2.11 -9.11
CA VAL A 46 7.20 -3.06 -9.04
C VAL A 46 7.06 -3.78 -10.37
N ASN A 47 7.11 -5.11 -10.33
CA ASN A 47 7.06 -5.99 -11.50
C ASN A 47 8.05 -5.55 -12.61
N GLY A 48 9.26 -5.15 -12.21
CA GLY A 48 10.30 -4.63 -13.12
C GLY A 48 10.13 -3.18 -13.56
N SER A 49 8.98 -2.55 -13.27
CA SER A 49 8.72 -1.14 -13.61
C SER A 49 9.29 -0.19 -12.56
N GLN A 50 10.17 0.70 -13.00
CA GLN A 50 10.80 1.73 -12.16
C GLN A 50 10.06 3.08 -12.26
N GLY A 51 10.45 4.03 -11.39
CA GLY A 51 9.98 5.41 -11.40
C GLY A 51 8.90 5.71 -10.36
N LYS A 52 8.14 6.81 -10.55
CA LYS A 52 7.10 7.26 -9.60
C LYS A 52 5.65 7.13 -10.11
N GLN A 53 5.46 6.88 -11.40
CA GLN A 53 4.11 6.76 -12.01
C GLN A 53 3.32 5.55 -11.49
N PRO A 54 1.98 5.63 -11.36
CA PRO A 54 1.17 4.45 -11.06
C PRO A 54 1.32 3.36 -12.12
N ILE A 55 1.23 2.10 -11.72
CA ILE A 55 1.19 0.95 -12.63
C ILE A 55 -0.25 0.49 -12.78
N SER A 56 -0.67 0.17 -13.99
CA SER A 56 -1.97 -0.45 -14.25
C SER A 56 -1.78 -1.93 -14.63
N VAL A 57 -2.52 -2.82 -13.99
CA VAL A 57 -2.54 -4.26 -14.27
C VAL A 57 -3.98 -4.67 -14.57
N LYS A 58 -4.18 -5.42 -15.65
CA LYS A 58 -5.48 -6.02 -15.96
C LYS A 58 -5.55 -7.42 -15.35
N ALA A 59 -6.71 -7.79 -14.83
CA ALA A 59 -6.99 -9.08 -14.21
C ALA A 59 -8.42 -9.51 -14.52
N LYS A 60 -8.69 -10.81 -14.48
CA LYS A 60 -10.07 -11.31 -14.43
C LYS A 60 -10.58 -11.32 -12.99
N VAL A 61 -11.88 -11.12 -12.81
CA VAL A 61 -12.49 -11.33 -11.49
C VAL A 61 -12.20 -12.76 -10.99
N GLY A 62 -11.71 -12.86 -9.76
CA GLY A 62 -11.30 -14.11 -9.11
C GLY A 62 -9.89 -14.59 -9.47
N GLU A 63 -9.19 -13.92 -10.39
CA GLU A 63 -7.79 -14.20 -10.71
C GLU A 63 -6.85 -13.74 -9.59
N THR A 64 -5.82 -14.55 -9.29
CA THR A 64 -4.76 -14.18 -8.37
C THR A 64 -3.61 -13.53 -9.13
N ILE A 65 -3.37 -12.25 -8.86
CA ILE A 65 -2.28 -11.47 -9.42
C ILE A 65 -1.11 -11.43 -8.44
N LYS A 66 0.09 -11.76 -8.93
CA LYS A 66 1.33 -11.62 -8.17
C LYS A 66 1.94 -10.23 -8.39
N LEU A 67 2.11 -9.48 -7.31
CA LEU A 67 2.87 -8.24 -7.29
C LEU A 67 4.24 -8.50 -6.65
N SER A 68 5.28 -7.91 -7.21
CA SER A 68 6.66 -8.10 -6.78
C SER A 68 7.37 -6.76 -6.68
N ALA A 69 7.98 -6.49 -5.53
CA ALA A 69 8.88 -5.38 -5.28
C ALA A 69 10.35 -5.69 -5.64
N ALA A 70 10.60 -6.84 -6.28
CA ALA A 70 11.95 -7.26 -6.66
C ALA A 70 12.64 -6.22 -7.56
N GLY A 71 13.90 -5.94 -7.24
CA GLY A 71 14.69 -4.88 -7.88
C GLY A 71 14.62 -3.53 -7.16
N SER A 72 13.75 -3.40 -6.14
CA SER A 72 13.82 -2.28 -5.20
C SER A 72 15.15 -2.31 -4.45
N ARG A 73 15.74 -1.14 -4.24
CA ARG A 73 17.05 -1.01 -3.62
C ARG A 73 17.16 0.28 -2.82
N ASP A 74 18.04 0.24 -1.84
CA ASP A 74 18.44 1.40 -1.09
C ASP A 74 19.76 1.97 -1.68
N PRO A 75 19.86 3.29 -1.95
CA PRO A 75 21.08 3.88 -2.48
C PRO A 75 22.22 3.96 -1.45
N ASP A 76 21.90 3.92 -0.15
CA ASP A 76 22.85 4.01 0.95
C ASP A 76 23.24 2.63 1.50
N GLY A 77 22.57 1.57 1.02
CA GLY A 77 22.84 0.18 1.37
C GLY A 77 22.04 -0.32 2.57
N ASP A 78 21.03 0.43 3.01
CA ASP A 78 20.15 0.05 4.11
C ASP A 78 19.24 -1.13 3.77
N THR A 79 18.81 -1.83 4.82
CA THR A 79 17.86 -2.94 4.67
C THR A 79 16.46 -2.41 4.41
N LEU A 80 15.71 -3.09 3.53
CA LEU A 80 14.37 -2.66 3.13
C LEU A 80 13.27 -3.52 3.75
N SER A 81 12.25 -2.86 4.28
CA SER A 81 10.98 -3.44 4.70
C SER A 81 9.88 -3.10 3.69
N TYR A 82 8.91 -4.01 3.53
CA TYR A 82 7.87 -3.92 2.51
C TYR A 82 6.48 -3.97 3.14
N GLN A 83 5.58 -3.15 2.64
CA GLN A 83 4.18 -3.18 3.03
C GLN A 83 3.28 -2.94 1.81
N TRP A 84 2.43 -3.91 1.51
CA TRP A 84 1.35 -3.80 0.53
C TRP A 84 0.06 -3.42 1.25
N ILE A 85 -0.52 -2.30 0.85
CA ILE A 85 -1.68 -1.71 1.49
C ILE A 85 -2.80 -1.71 0.47
N PHE A 86 -3.91 -2.36 0.80
CA PHE A 86 -5.14 -2.15 0.07
C PHE A 86 -5.72 -0.77 0.41
N TYR A 87 -6.00 0.05 -0.60
CA TYR A 87 -6.50 1.41 -0.43
C TYR A 87 -7.98 1.51 -0.89
N PRO A 88 -8.93 1.07 -0.05
CA PRO A 88 -10.34 0.97 -0.43
C PRO A 88 -10.98 2.33 -0.74
N GLU A 89 -10.57 3.39 -0.05
CA GLU A 89 -11.15 4.73 -0.22
C GLU A 89 -10.92 5.31 -1.62
N ALA A 90 -9.92 4.79 -2.35
CA ALA A 90 -9.66 5.15 -3.74
C ALA A 90 -10.22 4.13 -4.75
N SER A 91 -10.72 2.98 -4.30
CA SER A 91 -11.07 1.83 -5.14
C SER A 91 -12.55 1.82 -5.53
N SER A 92 -12.83 1.52 -6.81
CA SER A 92 -14.21 1.32 -7.28
C SER A 92 -14.68 -0.12 -7.12
N ALA A 93 -13.76 -1.09 -7.03
CA ALA A 93 -14.09 -2.50 -6.79
C ALA A 93 -14.83 -2.73 -5.45
N VAL A 94 -14.71 -1.81 -4.49
CA VAL A 94 -15.45 -1.85 -3.20
C VAL A 94 -16.79 -1.09 -3.23
N SER A 95 -17.07 -0.36 -4.30
CA SER A 95 -18.29 0.44 -4.45
C SER A 95 -19.45 -0.35 -5.06
N THR A 96 -19.23 -1.59 -5.49
CA THR A 96 -20.29 -2.45 -6.01
C THR A 96 -21.22 -2.88 -4.86
N PRO A 97 -22.55 -2.65 -4.98
CA PRO A 97 -23.51 -3.09 -3.98
C PRO A 97 -23.39 -4.59 -3.71
N VAL A 98 -23.36 -4.98 -2.44
CA VAL A 98 -23.43 -6.39 -2.04
C VAL A 98 -24.88 -6.85 -2.18
N ASN A 99 -25.12 -7.99 -2.83
CA ASN A 99 -26.46 -8.57 -2.85
C ASN A 99 -26.87 -8.97 -1.44
N ILE A 100 -28.09 -8.62 -1.03
CA ILE A 100 -28.62 -8.92 0.31
C ILE A 100 -28.55 -10.44 0.61
N GLY A 101 -28.71 -11.30 -0.40
CA GLY A 101 -28.62 -12.76 -0.25
C GLY A 101 -27.21 -13.28 0.09
N ASP A 102 -26.16 -12.50 -0.19
CA ASP A 102 -24.76 -12.85 0.13
C ASP A 102 -24.35 -12.36 1.53
N VAL A 103 -25.18 -11.51 2.14
CA VAL A 103 -24.95 -10.99 3.49
C VAL A 103 -25.39 -12.05 4.50
N ARG A 104 -24.46 -12.47 5.37
CA ARG A 104 -24.73 -13.42 6.44
C ARG A 104 -24.85 -12.70 7.77
N GLY A 105 -25.84 -13.08 8.57
CA GLY A 105 -25.99 -12.60 9.93
C GLY A 105 -27.26 -13.13 10.58
N THR A 106 -27.21 -13.38 11.88
CA THR A 106 -28.37 -13.80 12.67
C THR A 106 -28.95 -12.59 13.41
N ARG A 107 -30.27 -12.53 13.56
CA ARG A 107 -30.92 -11.46 14.35
C ARG A 107 -30.37 -11.46 15.78
N GLY A 108 -29.66 -10.42 16.17
CA GLY A 108 -28.96 -10.31 17.46
C GLY A 108 -27.43 -10.31 17.38
N GLU A 109 -26.86 -10.49 16.19
CA GLU A 109 -25.43 -10.23 15.93
C GLU A 109 -25.21 -8.73 15.65
N ASP A 110 -24.18 -8.15 16.24
CA ASP A 110 -23.86 -6.71 16.11
C ASP A 110 -23.35 -6.33 14.71
N TYR A 111 -22.98 -7.30 13.86
CA TYR A 111 -22.40 -7.03 12.55
C TYR A 111 -22.87 -8.03 11.49
N LEU A 112 -23.37 -7.51 10.37
CA LEU A 112 -23.60 -8.27 9.14
C LEU A 112 -22.25 -8.62 8.50
N THR A 113 -22.08 -9.88 8.09
CA THR A 113 -20.89 -10.34 7.37
C THR A 113 -21.13 -10.26 5.87
N TYR A 114 -20.26 -9.55 5.16
CA TYR A 114 -20.27 -9.41 3.71
C TYR A 114 -19.13 -10.24 3.08
N PRO A 115 -19.26 -10.72 1.83
CA PRO A 115 -18.16 -11.37 1.13
C PRO A 115 -16.96 -10.42 0.99
N ALA A 116 -15.75 -10.97 1.15
CA ALA A 116 -14.53 -10.18 1.03
C ALA A 116 -14.36 -9.67 -0.39
N VAL A 117 -14.26 -8.34 -0.56
CA VAL A 117 -14.12 -7.73 -1.88
C VAL A 117 -12.77 -8.07 -2.54
N LEU A 118 -11.76 -8.22 -1.70
CA LEU A 118 -10.38 -8.46 -2.09
C LEU A 118 -9.70 -9.35 -1.05
N SER A 119 -8.80 -10.21 -1.53
CA SER A 119 -7.84 -10.94 -0.69
C SER A 119 -6.43 -10.45 -1.02
N LEU A 120 -5.71 -10.04 0.02
CA LEU A 120 -4.30 -9.63 -0.06
C LEU A 120 -3.50 -10.55 0.88
N SER A 121 -2.59 -11.34 0.32
CA SER A 121 -1.68 -12.21 1.09
C SER A 121 -0.24 -11.74 0.95
N ASN A 122 0.61 -12.13 1.90
CA ASN A 122 2.04 -11.77 1.95
C ASN A 122 2.28 -10.25 1.89
N ALA A 123 1.40 -9.49 2.54
CA ALA A 123 1.40 -8.03 2.49
C ALA A 123 2.65 -7.40 3.12
N ASP A 124 3.40 -8.12 3.93
CA ASP A 124 4.66 -7.70 4.58
C ASP A 124 5.92 -8.18 3.83
N ARG A 125 5.75 -8.79 2.65
CA ARG A 125 6.84 -9.43 1.89
C ARG A 125 7.17 -8.69 0.61
N ILE A 126 8.32 -9.05 0.04
CA ILE A 126 8.76 -8.55 -1.26
C ILE A 126 7.76 -8.91 -2.38
N THR A 127 7.02 -10.00 -2.24
CA THR A 127 5.93 -10.37 -3.15
C THR A 127 4.61 -10.46 -2.41
N ALA A 128 3.55 -9.90 -2.98
CA ALA A 128 2.18 -10.04 -2.51
C ALA A 128 1.30 -10.70 -3.57
N GLU A 129 0.24 -11.36 -3.13
CA GLU A 129 -0.79 -11.88 -4.02
C GLU A 129 -2.09 -11.15 -3.78
N VAL A 130 -2.72 -10.72 -4.88
CA VAL A 130 -3.94 -9.93 -4.88
C VAL A 130 -4.99 -10.70 -5.66
N LYS A 131 -6.11 -10.99 -5.02
CA LYS A 131 -7.28 -11.56 -5.67
C LYS A 131 -8.46 -10.63 -5.50
N ILE A 132 -9.05 -10.20 -6.61
CA ILE A 132 -10.20 -9.28 -6.62
C ILE A 132 -11.44 -10.08 -6.93
N ASN A 133 -12.45 -10.00 -6.07
CA ASN A 133 -13.66 -10.82 -6.19
C ASN A 133 -14.85 -10.10 -6.85
N HIS A 134 -14.69 -8.82 -7.20
CA HIS A 134 -15.69 -8.00 -7.87
C HIS A 134 -15.08 -7.20 -9.04
N PRO A 135 -15.85 -6.91 -10.08
CA PRO A 135 -15.39 -6.06 -11.17
C PRO A 135 -15.13 -4.62 -10.67
N GLY A 136 -14.18 -3.95 -11.30
CA GLY A 136 -13.80 -2.58 -10.98
C GLY A 136 -12.30 -2.43 -10.78
N THR A 137 -11.88 -1.30 -10.21
CA THR A 137 -10.47 -1.00 -9.97
C THR A 137 -10.16 -1.07 -8.48
N ALA A 138 -9.19 -1.91 -8.12
CA ALA A 138 -8.59 -1.94 -6.79
C ALA A 138 -7.25 -1.20 -6.79
N HIS A 139 -7.03 -0.34 -5.79
CA HIS A 139 -5.75 0.33 -5.60
C HIS A 139 -4.95 -0.36 -4.50
N ILE A 140 -3.77 -0.82 -4.86
CA ILE A 140 -2.77 -1.33 -3.94
C ILE A 140 -1.62 -0.32 -3.88
N ILE A 141 -1.14 -0.01 -2.69
CA ILE A 141 0.04 0.82 -2.48
C ILE A 141 1.15 -0.07 -1.94
N LEU A 142 2.28 -0.12 -2.61
CA LEU A 142 3.52 -0.61 -2.03
C LEU A 142 4.19 0.56 -1.29
N ALA A 143 4.46 0.38 0.00
CA ALA A 143 5.36 1.20 0.80
C ALA A 143 6.64 0.41 1.05
N VAL A 144 7.79 1.03 0.76
CA VAL A 144 9.11 0.46 1.02
C VAL A 144 9.85 1.41 1.95
N THR A 145 10.27 0.91 3.11
CA THR A 145 10.93 1.71 4.13
C THR A 145 12.32 1.16 4.43
N ASP A 146 13.33 2.02 4.41
CA ASP A 146 14.71 1.66 4.79
C ASP A 146 14.88 1.54 6.32
N SER A 147 16.07 1.06 6.71
CA SER A 147 16.53 1.01 8.10
C SER A 147 17.40 2.19 8.51
N GLY A 148 17.49 3.23 7.67
CA GLY A 148 18.32 4.40 7.89
C GLY A 148 17.77 5.30 9.00
N THR A 149 18.49 6.40 9.28
CA THR A 149 18.11 7.35 10.33
C THR A 149 18.05 8.79 9.78
N PRO A 150 16.87 9.44 9.77
CA PRO A 150 15.54 8.85 10.03
C PRO A 150 15.15 7.86 8.94
N ALA A 151 14.33 6.85 9.25
CA ALA A 151 13.92 5.84 8.28
C ALA A 151 13.03 6.47 7.18
N LEU A 152 13.40 6.34 5.91
CA LEU A 152 12.67 6.94 4.80
C LEU A 152 11.78 5.92 4.08
N THR A 153 10.61 6.38 3.65
CA THR A 153 9.63 5.55 2.95
C THR A 153 9.39 6.07 1.54
N SER A 154 9.44 5.15 0.57
CA SER A 154 9.03 5.39 -0.81
C SER A 154 7.78 4.58 -1.16
N TYR A 155 6.96 5.12 -2.06
CA TYR A 155 5.67 4.53 -2.42
C TYR A 155 5.53 4.24 -3.91
N ARG A 156 4.78 3.19 -4.25
CA ARG A 156 4.35 2.88 -5.62
C ARG A 156 2.89 2.46 -5.61
N ARG A 157 2.06 3.11 -6.43
CA ARG A 157 0.64 2.76 -6.60
C ARG A 157 0.48 1.76 -7.73
N VAL A 158 -0.27 0.69 -7.48
CA VAL A 158 -0.71 -0.30 -8.45
C VAL A 158 -2.23 -0.25 -8.54
N MET A 159 -2.75 -0.07 -9.75
CA MET A 159 -4.17 -0.09 -10.07
C MET A 159 -4.45 -1.43 -10.74
N VAL A 160 -5.19 -2.29 -10.08
CA VAL A 160 -5.58 -3.58 -10.64
C VAL A 160 -7.01 -3.45 -11.13
N VAL A 161 -7.19 -3.48 -12.44
CA VAL A 161 -8.48 -3.38 -13.12
C VAL A 161 -8.98 -4.80 -13.35
N ALA A 162 -10.01 -5.18 -12.59
CA ALA A 162 -10.67 -6.47 -12.69
C ALA A 162 -11.92 -6.35 -13.57
N GLU A 163 -11.97 -7.18 -14.61
CA GLU A 163 -13.11 -7.31 -15.54
C GLU A 163 -13.64 -8.74 -15.57
#